data_AF-A0AA43KZZ5-F1
#
_entry.id   AF-A0AA43KZZ5-F1
#
_cell.length_a   1.000
_cell.length_b   1.000
_cell.length_c   1.000
_cell.angle_alpha   90.00
_cell.angle_beta   90.00
_cell.angle_gamma   90.00
#
_symmetry.space_group_name_H-M   'P 1'
#
loop_
_entity.id
_entity.type
_entity.pdbx_description
1 polymer ?
#
loop_
_entity_poly.entity_id
_entity_poly.type
_entity_poly.pdbx_seq_one_letter_code
_entity_poly.pdbx_strand_id
1 'polypeptide(L)'
;MKINRRNFLGMVGTGATVLGVGPLVANNLVSLAGEGMHVQSVQKKGDTVILLAHPDFAKSKANKALINAVKDNADVRVVELYTAPFTLEHYKPIISAAKTIVFQFPFYWASAPSMLKKWCDEILMGLTNEVKGKKLLVATTTGSEQDAYRSGGRNQYTLDELLRPYQLLANHSGMIWQTPFVVYGASLPDADKRIKAGAASYKEIIHAL
;
A
#
# COMPACT_ATOMS: atom_id res chain seq x y z
N MET A 1 33.77 -13.29 -16.08
CA MET A 1 32.83 -14.42 -15.92
C MET A 1 31.69 -14.22 -16.91
N LYS A 2 31.77 -14.84 -18.09
CA LYS A 2 30.82 -14.66 -19.22
C LYS A 2 29.75 -15.75 -19.15
N ILE A 3 28.48 -15.37 -19.04
CA ILE A 3 27.35 -16.32 -19.05
C ILE A 3 26.88 -16.47 -20.50
N ASN A 4 26.93 -17.70 -20.99
CA ASN A 4 26.60 -18.11 -22.35
C ASN A 4 25.09 -18.44 -22.44
N ARG A 5 24.36 -17.76 -23.32
CA ARG A 5 22.94 -18.06 -23.62
C ARG A 5 22.87 -19.24 -24.59
N ARG A 6 22.16 -20.30 -24.24
CA ARG A 6 21.75 -21.35 -25.19
C ARG A 6 20.23 -21.40 -25.29
N ASN A 7 19.79 -21.30 -26.54
CA ASN A 7 18.44 -21.54 -27.02
C ASN A 7 17.99 -22.98 -26.73
N PHE A 8 16.68 -23.16 -26.51
CA PHE A 8 16.00 -24.42 -26.79
C PHE A 8 14.68 -24.14 -27.50
N LEU A 9 14.52 -24.77 -28.66
CA LEU A 9 13.37 -24.71 -29.57
C LEU A 9 12.84 -26.14 -29.74
N GLY A 10 11.51 -26.29 -29.87
CA GLY A 10 10.79 -27.53 -30.21
C GLY A 10 10.00 -28.08 -29.03
N MET A 11 8.71 -28.43 -29.12
CA MET A 11 8.01 -29.13 -30.21
C MET A 11 6.49 -28.86 -30.21
N VAL A 12 5.90 -29.02 -31.38
CA VAL A 12 4.47 -28.99 -31.73
C VAL A 12 3.78 -30.30 -31.31
N GLY A 13 2.53 -30.22 -30.85
CA GLY A 13 1.66 -31.37 -30.60
C GLY A 13 0.19 -31.01 -30.82
N THR A 14 -0.42 -31.61 -31.83
CA THR A 14 -1.76 -31.41 -32.40
C THR A 14 -2.87 -32.17 -31.66
N GLY A 15 -4.06 -31.55 -31.60
CA GLY A 15 -5.36 -32.20 -31.87
C GLY A 15 -6.13 -32.84 -30.70
N ALA A 16 -7.33 -32.35 -30.42
CA ALA A 16 -8.61 -33.08 -30.60
C ALA A 16 -9.79 -32.35 -29.92
N THR A 17 -10.82 -32.12 -30.73
CA THR A 17 -12.15 -31.58 -30.42
C THR A 17 -13.05 -32.64 -29.78
N VAL A 18 -13.84 -32.31 -28.75
CA VAL A 18 -15.16 -32.94 -28.52
C VAL A 18 -16.15 -31.90 -27.93
N LEU A 19 -17.33 -31.88 -28.55
CA LEU A 19 -18.54 -31.11 -28.26
C LEU A 19 -19.22 -31.54 -26.96
N GLY A 20 -19.84 -30.59 -26.25
CA GLY A 20 -20.75 -30.86 -25.15
C GLY A 20 -21.71 -29.70 -24.94
N VAL A 21 -22.90 -29.82 -25.52
CA VAL A 21 -24.02 -28.88 -25.45
C VAL A 21 -24.87 -29.19 -24.21
N GLY A 22 -25.32 -28.17 -23.50
CA GLY A 22 -26.40 -28.31 -22.50
C GLY A 22 -26.53 -27.09 -21.57
N PRO A 23 -27.58 -26.26 -21.72
CA PRO A 23 -27.90 -25.23 -20.74
C PRO A 23 -28.81 -25.82 -19.65
N LEU A 24 -28.59 -25.47 -18.39
CA LEU A 24 -29.64 -25.57 -17.38
C LEU A 24 -29.84 -24.25 -16.66
N VAL A 25 -31.12 -23.99 -16.53
CA VAL A 25 -31.83 -22.78 -16.16
C VAL A 25 -32.06 -22.74 -14.65
N ALA A 26 -31.99 -21.52 -14.12
CA ALA A 26 -32.70 -21.00 -12.95
C ALA A 26 -32.49 -21.61 -11.55
N ASN A 27 -32.29 -20.74 -10.56
CA ASN A 27 -33.44 -20.15 -9.86
C ASN A 27 -32.96 -19.16 -8.79
N ASN A 28 -33.52 -17.95 -8.85
CA ASN A 28 -33.73 -17.14 -7.66
C ASN A 28 -34.74 -17.87 -6.77
N LEU A 29 -34.36 -18.16 -5.53
CA LEU A 29 -35.29 -18.41 -4.44
C LEU A 29 -34.94 -17.47 -3.29
N VAL A 30 -35.65 -16.35 -3.25
CA VAL A 30 -35.81 -15.54 -2.04
C VAL A 30 -36.89 -16.25 -1.21
N SER A 31 -36.52 -16.69 -0.01
CA SER A 31 -37.45 -17.15 1.03
C SER A 31 -37.50 -16.10 2.15
N LEU A 32 -38.70 -15.76 2.59
CA LEU A 32 -39.02 -14.76 3.61
C LEU A 32 -39.03 -15.35 5.02
N ALA A 33 -38.78 -14.46 5.98
CA ALA A 33 -39.13 -14.47 7.40
C ALA A 33 -38.16 -15.13 8.40
N GLY A 34 -37.55 -14.27 9.20
CA GLY A 34 -36.78 -14.56 10.41
C GLY A 34 -36.32 -13.24 11.03
N GLU A 35 -37.12 -12.71 11.95
CA GLU A 35 -36.82 -11.51 12.74
C GLU A 35 -35.50 -11.65 13.50
N GLY A 36 -34.74 -10.56 13.58
CA GLY A 36 -33.68 -10.41 14.59
C GLY A 36 -32.28 -10.89 14.20
N MET A 37 -31.85 -10.72 12.95
CA MET A 37 -30.41 -10.64 12.67
C MET A 37 -29.97 -9.18 12.80
N HIS A 38 -29.24 -8.89 13.88
CA HIS A 38 -28.24 -7.83 13.86
C HIS A 38 -27.28 -8.18 12.72
N VAL A 39 -27.58 -7.67 11.52
CA VAL A 39 -26.60 -7.54 10.47
C VAL A 39 -25.59 -6.57 11.07
N GLN A 40 -24.51 -7.12 11.63
CA GLN A 40 -23.29 -6.36 11.81
C GLN A 40 -23.07 -5.69 10.47
N SER A 41 -23.14 -4.35 10.45
CA SER A 41 -22.83 -3.59 9.25
C SER A 41 -21.51 -4.14 8.75
N VAL A 42 -21.53 -4.86 7.63
CA VAL A 42 -20.30 -5.23 6.94
C VAL A 42 -19.65 -3.89 6.68
N GLN A 43 -18.60 -3.59 7.46
CA GLN A 43 -17.80 -2.39 7.27
C GLN A 43 -17.48 -2.36 5.78
N LYS A 44 -17.95 -1.29 5.13
CA LYS A 44 -17.77 -1.09 3.71
C LYS A 44 -16.28 -1.29 3.41
N LYS A 45 -16.02 -2.14 2.43
CA LYS A 45 -14.71 -2.71 2.10
C LYS A 45 -13.70 -1.57 1.88
N GLY A 46 -12.67 -1.48 2.73
CA GLY A 46 -11.55 -0.57 2.47
C GLY A 46 -10.70 -1.14 1.35
N ASP A 47 -10.85 -0.63 0.13
CA ASP A 47 -10.01 -1.01 -1.01
C ASP A 47 -8.55 -0.58 -0.77
N THR A 48 -8.33 0.48 0.00
CA THR A 48 -7.01 0.95 0.40
C THR A 48 -6.85 0.95 1.92
N VAL A 49 -5.82 0.27 2.42
CA VAL A 49 -5.38 0.39 3.81
C VAL A 49 -4.11 1.23 3.90
N ILE A 50 -4.14 2.27 4.73
CA ILE A 50 -3.00 3.12 5.04
C ILE A 50 -2.44 2.69 6.40
N LEU A 51 -1.24 2.12 6.39
CA LEU A 51 -0.46 1.85 7.60
C LEU A 51 0.37 3.10 7.92
N LEU A 52 -0.12 3.89 8.87
CA LEU A 52 0.51 5.14 9.28
C LEU A 52 1.54 4.87 10.38
N ALA A 53 2.82 4.99 10.04
CA ALA A 53 3.94 4.87 10.98
C ALA A 53 4.48 6.26 11.32
N HIS A 54 3.88 6.92 12.32
CA HIS A 54 4.32 8.23 12.79
C HIS A 54 4.41 8.27 14.32
N PRO A 55 5.60 8.46 14.93
CA PRO A 55 5.79 8.33 16.37
C PRO A 55 5.08 9.42 17.20
N ASP A 56 4.94 10.64 16.65
CA ASP A 56 4.18 11.73 17.28
C ASP A 56 3.19 12.33 16.27
N PHE A 57 2.15 11.56 15.91
CA PHE A 57 1.21 11.97 14.87
C PHE A 57 0.42 13.24 15.25
N ALA A 58 0.15 13.43 16.55
CA ALA A 58 -0.57 14.60 17.06
C ALA A 58 0.10 15.92 16.65
N LYS A 59 1.45 15.97 16.70
CA LYS A 59 2.25 17.14 16.29
C LYS A 59 2.61 17.16 14.80
N SER A 60 2.25 16.13 14.04
CA SER A 60 2.56 16.07 12.62
C SER A 60 1.79 17.15 11.85
N LYS A 61 2.49 17.89 10.99
CA LYS A 61 1.86 18.77 10.00
C LYS A 61 1.62 18.04 8.68
N ALA A 62 2.69 17.54 8.06
CA ALA A 62 2.65 16.97 6.72
C ALA A 62 1.81 15.69 6.65
N ASN A 63 2.12 14.66 7.45
CA ASN A 63 1.36 13.40 7.41
C ASN A 63 -0.10 13.60 7.85
N LYS A 64 -0.35 14.52 8.79
CA LYS A 64 -1.72 14.86 9.23
C LYS A 64 -2.53 15.49 8.10
N ALA A 65 -1.93 16.38 7.31
CA ALA A 65 -2.59 16.95 6.15
C ALA A 65 -2.90 15.88 5.08
N LEU A 66 -1.97 14.94 4.84
CA LEU A 66 -2.21 13.83 3.91
C LEU A 66 -3.37 12.94 4.37
N ILE A 67 -3.40 12.54 5.64
CA ILE A 67 -4.50 11.74 6.19
C ILE A 67 -5.83 12.50 6.14
N ASN A 68 -5.84 13.78 6.54
CA ASN A 68 -7.07 14.59 6.48
C ASN A 68 -7.64 14.73 5.06
N ALA A 69 -6.82 14.61 4.01
CA ALA A 69 -7.29 14.69 2.64
C ALA A 69 -8.09 13.44 2.19
N VAL A 70 -7.92 12.30 2.88
CA VAL A 70 -8.47 11.00 2.45
C VAL A 70 -9.25 10.23 3.52
N LYS A 71 -9.16 10.60 4.81
CA LYS A 71 -9.77 9.84 5.92
C LYS A 71 -11.30 9.73 5.86
N ASP A 72 -11.96 10.68 5.21
CA ASP A 72 -13.42 10.71 5.08
C ASP A 72 -13.90 9.91 3.85
N ASN A 73 -12.98 9.33 3.07
CA ASN A 73 -13.30 8.39 2.00
C ASN A 73 -13.64 7.01 2.60
N ALA A 74 -14.85 6.52 2.30
CA ALA A 74 -15.35 5.24 2.81
C ALA A 74 -14.52 4.01 2.38
N ASP A 75 -13.74 4.12 1.30
CA ASP A 75 -12.90 3.04 0.77
C ASP A 75 -11.46 3.07 1.32
N VAL A 76 -11.17 4.04 2.20
CA VAL A 76 -9.86 4.21 2.85
C VAL A 76 -9.97 3.81 4.31
N ARG A 77 -9.09 2.91 4.74
CA ARG A 77 -8.91 2.56 6.15
C ARG A 77 -7.54 3.00 6.64
N VAL A 78 -7.50 3.86 7.64
CA VAL A 78 -6.24 4.27 8.30
C VAL A 78 -6.00 3.40 9.53
N VAL A 79 -4.80 2.84 9.65
CA VAL A 79 -4.33 2.09 10.83
C VAL A 79 -3.05 2.74 11.33
N GLU A 80 -3.12 3.36 12.51
CA GLU A 80 -1.97 3.99 13.15
C GLU A 80 -1.13 2.94 13.89
N LEU A 81 0.07 2.63 13.37
CA LEU A 81 0.87 1.50 13.86
C LEU A 81 1.35 1.65 15.31
N TYR A 82 1.46 2.90 15.80
CA TYR A 82 1.92 3.18 17.15
C TYR A 82 0.83 3.01 18.22
N THR A 83 -0.45 2.96 17.84
CA THR A 83 -1.58 2.90 18.77
C THR A 83 -2.48 1.68 18.54
N ALA A 84 -2.44 1.09 17.34
CA ALA A 84 -3.19 -0.12 17.04
C ALA A 84 -2.65 -1.35 17.79
N PRO A 85 -3.50 -2.36 18.09
CA PRO A 85 -3.05 -3.65 18.61
C PRO A 85 -1.98 -4.27 17.71
N PHE A 86 -0.83 -4.61 18.29
CA PHE A 86 0.31 -5.16 17.55
C PHE A 86 0.25 -6.70 17.51
N THR A 87 -0.79 -7.25 16.89
CA THR A 87 -0.98 -8.72 16.78
C THR A 87 -1.42 -9.13 15.39
N LEU A 88 -1.05 -10.34 14.95
CA LEU A 88 -1.39 -10.84 13.62
C LEU A 88 -2.91 -10.91 13.41
N GLU A 89 -3.65 -11.29 14.45
CA GLU A 89 -5.11 -11.40 14.47
C GLU A 89 -5.79 -10.06 14.18
N HIS A 90 -5.19 -8.94 14.60
CA HIS A 90 -5.69 -7.62 14.30
C HIS A 90 -5.50 -7.27 12.81
N TYR A 91 -4.31 -7.51 12.27
CA TYR A 91 -3.95 -7.08 10.91
C TYR A 91 -4.47 -8.00 9.81
N LYS A 92 -4.52 -9.32 10.04
CA LYS A 92 -4.91 -10.31 9.02
C LYS A 92 -6.25 -10.00 8.34
N PRO A 93 -7.37 -9.75 9.05
CA PRO A 93 -8.63 -9.42 8.39
C PRO A 93 -8.57 -8.07 7.65
N ILE A 94 -7.85 -7.09 8.18
CA ILE A 94 -7.68 -5.76 7.58
C ILE A 94 -6.96 -5.87 6.23
N ILE A 95 -5.80 -6.54 6.24
CA ILE A 95 -4.97 -6.72 5.05
C ILE A 95 -5.66 -7.63 4.04
N SER A 96 -6.37 -8.68 4.49
CA SER A 96 -7.12 -9.58 3.62
C SER A 96 -8.19 -8.83 2.81
N ALA A 97 -8.90 -7.88 3.43
CA ALA A 97 -9.96 -7.11 2.77
C ALA A 97 -9.45 -6.06 1.77
N ALA A 98 -8.22 -5.57 1.93
CA ALA A 98 -7.65 -4.50 1.11
C ALA A 98 -7.28 -4.95 -0.30
N LYS A 99 -7.22 -4.03 -1.27
CA LYS A 99 -6.59 -4.24 -2.59
C LYS A 99 -5.23 -3.55 -2.68
N THR A 100 -5.09 -2.46 -1.94
CA THR A 100 -3.90 -1.62 -1.90
C THR A 100 -3.46 -1.41 -0.46
N ILE A 101 -2.15 -1.50 -0.23
CA ILE A 101 -1.50 -1.19 1.03
C ILE A 101 -0.65 0.05 0.81
N VAL A 102 -0.78 1.03 1.70
CA VAL A 102 0.03 2.24 1.70
C VAL A 102 0.86 2.28 2.98
N PHE A 103 2.18 2.32 2.84
CA PHE A 103 3.04 2.66 3.96
C PHE A 103 3.20 4.17 4.00
N GLN A 104 2.64 4.81 5.03
CA GLN A 104 2.72 6.25 5.20
C GLN A 104 3.57 6.63 6.40
N PHE A 105 4.61 7.44 6.19
CA PHE A 105 5.55 7.81 7.27
C PHE A 105 6.38 9.06 6.99
N PRO A 106 6.89 9.76 8.02
CA PRO A 106 7.93 10.77 7.83
C PRO A 106 9.28 10.10 7.51
N PHE A 107 10.05 10.67 6.58
CA PHE A 107 11.34 10.12 6.15
C PHE A 107 12.45 10.48 7.13
N TYR A 108 12.85 9.55 7.99
CA TYR A 108 13.88 9.72 9.01
C TYR A 108 15.14 8.95 8.63
N TRP A 109 16.27 9.66 8.49
CA TRP A 109 17.59 9.06 8.24
C TRP A 109 17.55 7.97 7.16
N ALA A 110 17.09 8.36 5.97
CA ALA A 110 16.96 7.48 4.81
C ALA A 110 15.92 6.35 4.91
N SER A 111 14.99 6.38 5.88
CA SER A 111 14.02 5.30 6.10
C SER A 111 12.73 5.76 6.80
N ALA A 112 11.82 4.81 7.07
CA ALA A 112 10.68 5.02 7.95
C ALA A 112 11.07 4.97 9.43
N PRO A 113 10.20 5.46 10.35
CA PRO A 113 10.33 5.21 11.78
C PRO A 113 10.34 3.71 12.09
N SER A 114 11.01 3.35 13.20
CA SER A 114 11.28 1.96 13.60
C SER A 114 10.05 1.06 13.63
N MET A 115 8.88 1.60 13.99
CA MET A 115 7.64 0.81 14.09
C MET A 115 7.24 0.17 12.76
N LEU A 116 7.48 0.81 11.62
CA LEU A 116 7.17 0.19 10.33
C LEU A 116 8.06 -1.03 10.08
N LYS A 117 9.36 -0.92 10.39
CA LYS A 117 10.29 -2.05 10.25
C LYS A 117 9.89 -3.20 11.18
N LYS A 118 9.54 -2.89 12.43
CA LYS A 118 9.03 -3.89 13.39
C LYS A 118 7.78 -4.59 12.86
N TRP A 119 6.83 -3.83 12.30
CA TRP A 119 5.61 -4.39 11.69
C TRP A 119 5.94 -5.33 10.51
N CYS A 120 6.87 -4.93 9.64
CA CYS A 120 7.33 -5.79 8.55
C CYS A 120 7.99 -7.08 9.07
N ASP A 121 8.77 -6.99 10.14
CA ASP A 121 9.51 -8.13 10.68
C ASP A 121 8.62 -9.10 11.45
N GLU A 122 7.60 -8.62 12.15
CA GLU A 122 6.80 -9.46 13.07
C GLU A 122 5.42 -9.79 12.51
N ILE A 123 4.77 -8.85 11.80
CA ILE A 123 3.39 -9.02 11.33
C ILE A 123 3.36 -9.45 9.86
N LEU A 124 4.09 -8.76 8.98
CA LEU A 124 4.05 -9.04 7.54
C LEU A 124 4.50 -10.47 7.20
N MET A 125 5.45 -11.03 7.96
CA MET A 125 5.89 -12.42 7.78
C MET A 125 4.73 -13.42 7.86
N GLY A 126 3.75 -13.16 8.73
CA GLY A 126 2.53 -13.96 8.88
C GLY A 126 1.43 -13.64 7.86
N LEU A 127 1.65 -12.66 6.97
CA LEU A 127 0.69 -12.15 5.99
C LEU A 127 1.13 -12.31 4.53
N THR A 128 2.18 -13.10 4.26
CA THR A 128 2.78 -13.24 2.92
C THR A 128 1.78 -13.72 1.86
N ASN A 129 0.85 -14.61 2.22
CA ASN A 129 -0.21 -15.06 1.33
C ASN A 129 -1.26 -13.96 1.11
N GLU A 130 -1.62 -13.26 2.18
CA GLU A 130 -2.63 -12.21 2.17
C GLU A 130 -2.19 -11.05 1.30
N VAL A 131 -0.93 -10.61 1.37
CA VAL A 131 -0.46 -9.44 0.61
C VAL A 131 -0.19 -9.71 -0.87
N LYS A 132 -0.11 -10.98 -1.28
CA LYS A 132 0.25 -11.35 -2.66
C LYS A 132 -0.73 -10.74 -3.68
N GLY A 133 -0.18 -10.12 -4.72
CA GLY A 133 -0.93 -9.47 -5.80
C GLY A 133 -1.51 -8.09 -5.44
N LYS A 134 -1.42 -7.64 -4.18
CA LYS A 134 -1.88 -6.30 -3.77
C LYS A 134 -0.87 -5.23 -4.18
N LYS A 135 -1.35 -4.02 -4.43
CA LYS A 135 -0.48 -2.86 -4.69
C LYS A 135 0.20 -2.41 -3.40
N LEU A 136 1.49 -2.07 -3.47
CA LEU A 136 2.19 -1.37 -2.38
C LEU A 136 2.61 0.03 -2.84
N LEU A 137 2.06 1.05 -2.20
CA LEU A 137 2.52 2.44 -2.32
C LEU A 137 3.31 2.83 -1.06
N VAL A 138 4.46 3.46 -1.25
CA VAL A 138 5.12 4.22 -0.16
C VAL A 138 4.77 5.69 -0.32
N ALA A 139 4.18 6.27 0.73
CA ALA A 139 3.88 7.69 0.82
C ALA A 139 4.72 8.31 1.95
N THR A 140 5.64 9.20 1.62
CA THR A 140 6.54 9.78 2.63
C THR A 140 6.71 11.29 2.54
N THR A 141 7.26 11.88 3.59
CA THR A 141 7.47 13.33 3.70
C THR A 141 8.91 13.60 4.11
N THR A 142 9.61 14.46 3.39
CA THR A 142 11.02 14.78 3.66
C THR A 142 11.17 16.22 4.17
N GLY A 143 12.19 16.46 4.99
CA GLY A 143 12.52 17.83 5.42
C GLY A 143 13.16 18.66 4.32
N SER A 144 13.97 18.04 3.45
CA SER A 144 14.68 18.69 2.34
C SER A 144 13.83 18.80 1.08
N GLU A 145 14.15 19.78 0.24
CA GLU A 145 13.65 19.96 -1.12
C GLU A 145 13.97 18.76 -2.03
N GLN A 146 13.22 18.66 -3.13
CA GLN A 146 13.40 17.59 -4.12
C GLN A 146 14.80 17.58 -4.75
N ASP A 147 15.36 18.76 -5.03
CA ASP A 147 16.70 18.90 -5.63
C ASP A 147 17.85 18.38 -4.74
N ALA A 148 17.59 18.18 -3.44
CA ALA A 148 18.56 17.53 -2.57
C ALA A 148 18.71 16.02 -2.90
N TYR A 149 17.71 15.40 -3.52
CA TYR A 149 17.62 13.96 -3.74
C TYR A 149 17.83 13.58 -5.21
N ARG A 150 19.05 13.81 -5.70
CA ARG A 150 19.50 13.42 -7.04
C ARG A 150 21.01 13.28 -7.07
N SER A 151 21.54 12.73 -8.15
CA SER A 151 22.98 12.79 -8.42
C SER A 151 23.44 14.26 -8.45
N GLY A 152 24.51 14.55 -7.71
CA GLY A 152 25.04 15.90 -7.51
C GLY A 152 24.19 16.79 -6.58
N GLY A 153 23.06 16.31 -6.08
CA GLY A 153 22.29 16.95 -5.02
C GLY A 153 22.91 16.69 -3.65
N ARG A 154 22.51 17.45 -2.63
CA ARG A 154 23.10 17.38 -1.27
C ARG A 154 23.10 15.97 -0.68
N ASN A 155 22.04 15.19 -0.91
CA ASN A 155 21.89 13.84 -0.37
C ASN A 155 22.41 12.75 -1.33
N GLN A 156 22.92 13.12 -2.50
CA GLN A 156 23.56 12.24 -3.51
C GLN A 156 22.70 11.15 -4.16
N TYR A 157 21.55 10.81 -3.57
CA TYR A 157 20.67 9.72 -4.02
C TYR A 157 19.24 10.20 -4.23
N THR A 158 18.55 9.56 -5.17
CA THR A 158 17.09 9.74 -5.37
C THR A 158 16.29 9.07 -4.25
N LEU A 159 15.04 9.47 -4.06
CA LEU A 159 14.14 8.75 -3.12
C LEU A 159 13.87 7.33 -3.58
N ASP A 160 13.78 7.08 -4.89
CA ASP A 160 13.62 5.73 -5.43
C ASP A 160 14.77 4.79 -5.03
N GLU A 161 16.00 5.31 -4.99
CA GLU A 161 17.17 4.56 -4.49
C GLU A 161 17.08 4.32 -2.97
N LEU A 162 16.69 5.33 -2.20
CA LEU A 162 16.63 5.22 -0.75
C LEU A 162 15.45 4.33 -0.27
N LEU A 163 14.40 4.20 -1.08
CA LEU A 163 13.22 3.39 -0.79
C LEU A 163 13.30 1.95 -1.34
N ARG A 164 14.43 1.55 -1.94
CA ARG A 164 14.63 0.18 -2.47
C ARG A 164 14.35 -0.94 -1.45
N PRO A 165 14.62 -0.80 -0.14
CA PRO A 165 14.25 -1.85 0.81
C PRO A 165 12.74 -2.19 0.80
N TYR A 166 11.87 -1.20 0.62
CA TYR A 166 10.42 -1.42 0.53
C TYR A 166 10.00 -2.01 -0.82
N GLN A 167 10.69 -1.63 -1.90
CA GLN A 167 10.48 -2.25 -3.20
C GLN A 167 10.91 -3.72 -3.20
N LEU A 168 12.06 -4.03 -2.58
CA LEU A 168 12.52 -5.40 -2.40
C LEU A 168 11.50 -6.21 -1.60
N LEU A 169 10.99 -5.65 -0.51
CA LEU A 169 9.91 -6.24 0.28
C LEU A 169 8.68 -6.52 -0.57
N ALA A 170 8.23 -5.57 -1.41
CA ALA A 170 7.10 -5.78 -2.31
C ALA A 170 7.35 -6.96 -3.26
N ASN A 171 8.50 -6.95 -3.93
CA ASN A 171 8.87 -8.01 -4.88
C ASN A 171 8.91 -9.38 -4.20
N HIS A 172 9.50 -9.47 -3.00
CA HIS A 172 9.67 -10.72 -2.28
C HIS A 172 8.35 -11.29 -1.75
N SER A 173 7.43 -10.41 -1.33
CA SER A 173 6.09 -10.78 -0.85
C SER A 173 5.05 -10.94 -1.98
N GLY A 174 5.45 -10.72 -3.24
CA GLY A 174 4.56 -10.81 -4.39
C GLY A 174 3.56 -9.66 -4.50
N MET A 175 3.79 -8.53 -3.81
CA MET A 175 3.05 -7.28 -4.01
C MET A 175 3.49 -6.57 -5.30
N ILE A 176 2.63 -5.69 -5.81
CA ILE A 176 2.87 -4.87 -7.00
C ILE A 176 3.34 -3.48 -6.56
N TRP A 177 4.64 -3.23 -6.67
CA TRP A 177 5.24 -1.94 -6.35
C TRP A 177 4.65 -0.79 -7.17
N GLN A 178 4.24 0.28 -6.49
CA GLN A 178 3.80 1.53 -7.10
C GLN A 178 4.89 2.59 -6.98
N THR A 179 4.92 3.54 -7.91
CA THR A 179 5.80 4.72 -7.82
C THR A 179 5.55 5.44 -6.48
N PRO A 180 6.59 5.66 -5.65
CA PRO A 180 6.41 6.33 -4.37
C PRO A 180 5.84 7.74 -4.51
N PHE A 181 5.05 8.14 -3.53
CA PHE A 181 4.58 9.51 -3.38
C PHE A 181 5.39 10.22 -2.31
N VAL A 182 5.91 11.42 -2.61
CA VAL A 182 6.76 12.17 -1.69
C VAL A 182 6.33 13.63 -1.62
N VAL A 183 6.10 14.11 -0.40
CA VAL A 183 6.03 15.55 -0.12
C VAL A 183 7.41 16.03 0.32
N TYR A 184 8.04 16.84 -0.53
CA TYR A 184 9.35 17.42 -0.26
C TYR A 184 9.26 18.75 0.50
N GLY A 185 10.30 19.06 1.27
CA GLY A 185 10.49 20.39 1.85
C GLY A 185 9.59 20.69 3.05
N ALA A 186 9.21 19.69 3.84
CA ALA A 186 8.35 19.87 5.01
C ALA A 186 9.01 20.67 6.16
N SER A 187 10.31 20.96 6.06
CA SER A 187 11.06 21.77 7.02
C SER A 187 11.52 23.12 6.44
N LEU A 188 11.10 23.47 5.22
CA LEU A 188 11.45 24.73 4.56
C LEU A 188 10.51 25.87 4.98
N PRO A 189 10.89 27.15 4.76
CA PRO A 189 10.03 28.29 5.09
C PRO A 189 8.65 28.27 4.40
N ASP A 190 8.54 27.65 3.22
CA ASP A 190 7.31 27.52 2.45
C ASP A 190 6.59 26.16 2.65
N ALA A 191 6.90 25.43 3.74
CA ALA A 191 6.39 24.09 4.00
C ALA A 191 4.85 23.99 3.94
N ASP A 192 4.11 24.95 4.49
CA ASP A 192 2.64 24.91 4.51
C ASP A 192 2.05 24.91 3.09
N LYS A 193 2.65 25.67 2.16
CA LYS A 193 2.25 25.68 0.74
C LYS A 193 2.53 24.31 0.09
N ARG A 194 3.70 23.74 0.34
CA ARG A 194 4.12 22.43 -0.19
C ARG A 194 3.23 21.30 0.33
N ILE A 195 2.96 21.30 1.64
CA ILE A 195 2.10 20.33 2.31
C ILE A 195 0.67 20.41 1.76
N LYS A 196 0.12 21.61 1.57
CA LYS A 196 -1.22 21.78 0.99
C LYS A 196 -1.31 21.23 -0.44
N ALA A 197 -0.33 21.54 -1.28
CA ALA A 197 -0.26 21.00 -2.65
C ALA A 197 -0.10 19.48 -2.64
N GLY A 198 0.80 18.96 -1.78
CA GLY A 198 1.01 17.53 -1.59
C GLY A 198 -0.25 16.79 -1.13
N ALA A 199 -1.02 17.36 -0.21
CA ALA A 199 -2.29 16.78 0.24
C ALA A 199 -3.33 16.67 -0.89
N ALA A 200 -3.39 17.66 -1.78
CA ALA A 200 -4.25 17.59 -2.96
C ALA A 200 -3.81 16.48 -3.91
N SER A 201 -2.53 16.41 -4.26
CA SER A 201 -1.99 15.35 -5.12
C SER A 201 -2.14 13.95 -4.51
N TYR A 202 -1.93 13.84 -3.19
CA TYR A 202 -2.10 12.59 -2.46
C TYR A 202 -3.52 12.05 -2.56
N LYS A 203 -4.52 12.93 -2.41
CA LYS A 203 -5.93 12.57 -2.57
C LYS A 203 -6.21 11.96 -3.94
N GLU A 204 -5.74 12.60 -5.01
CA GLU A 204 -5.92 12.10 -6.38
C GLU A 204 -5.24 10.74 -6.59
N ILE A 205 -4.02 10.56 -6.05
CA ILE A 205 -3.30 9.28 -6.13
C ILE A 205 -4.05 8.18 -5.39
N ILE A 206 -4.52 8.43 -4.17
CA ILE A 206 -5.26 7.44 -3.38
C ILE A 206 -6.58 7.06 -4.06
N HIS A 207 -7.26 8.00 -4.70
CA HIS A 207 -8.49 7.73 -5.45
C HIS A 207 -8.27 6.91 -6.74
N ALA A 208 -7.06 6.97 -7.31
CA ALA A 208 -6.73 6.27 -8.56
C ALA A 208 -6.22 4.83 -8.35
N LEU A 209 -5.98 4.41 -7.11
CA LEU A 209 -5.41 3.10 -6.75
C LEU A 209 -6.46 1.98 -6.70
#